data_AF-X1EL65-F1
#
_entry.id   AF-X1EL65-F1
#
_cell.length_a   1.000
_cell.length_b   1.000
_cell.length_c   1.000
_cell.angle_alpha   90.00
_cell.angle_beta   90.00
_cell.angle_gamma   90.00
#
_symmetry.space_group_name_H-M   'P 1'
#
loop_
_entity.id
_entity.type
_entity.pdbx_description
1 polymer ?
#
loop_
_entity_poly.entity_id
_entity_poly.type
_entity_poly.pdbx_seq_one_letter_code
_entity_poly.pdbx_strand_id
1 'polypeptide(L)'
;MKLTQLSMGEKTNILLGLFVGSLIAANLIGLKIASFGIFEASVGILLFPILFLVTDIIEEVHGKKKTQEFVIIAFITLVVVLIILVIAVLLPTASRSFVDHETYTSIFGTTIRIFI
;
A
#
# COMPACT_ATOMS: atom_id res chain seq x y z
N MET A 1 25.30 -4.01 -8.23
CA MET A 1 25.44 -2.55 -8.02
C MET A 1 25.55 -2.29 -6.53
N LYS A 2 26.60 -1.62 -6.04
CA LYS A 2 26.73 -1.31 -4.60
C LYS A 2 25.85 -0.09 -4.28
N LEU A 3 24.98 -0.19 -3.27
CA LEU A 3 24.06 0.89 -2.85
C LEU A 3 24.77 2.21 -2.53
N THR A 4 26.06 2.16 -2.20
CA THR A 4 26.92 3.31 -1.91
C THR A 4 27.29 4.17 -3.14
N GLN A 5 27.06 3.69 -4.37
CA GLN A 5 27.38 4.42 -5.60
C GLN A 5 26.18 5.17 -6.21
N LEU A 6 25.00 5.07 -5.60
CA LEU A 6 23.78 5.72 -6.09
C LEU A 6 23.82 7.23 -5.89
N SER A 7 23.34 7.96 -6.89
CA SER A 7 23.06 9.39 -6.79
C SER A 7 21.93 9.66 -5.80
N MET A 8 21.83 10.92 -5.34
CA MET A 8 20.79 11.31 -4.40
C MET A 8 19.38 11.12 -4.97
N GLY A 9 19.19 11.45 -6.25
CA GLY A 9 17.91 11.26 -6.94
C GLY A 9 17.49 9.80 -7.02
N GLU A 10 18.43 8.89 -7.30
CA GLU A 10 18.13 7.45 -7.35
C GLU A 10 17.74 6.91 -5.98
N LYS A 11 18.40 7.34 -4.89
CA LYS A 11 18.02 6.97 -3.52
C LYS A 11 16.61 7.44 -3.19
N THR A 12 16.27 8.69 -3.54
CA THR A 12 14.92 9.23 -3.34
C THR A 12 13.88 8.44 -4.12
N ASN A 13 14.17 8.02 -5.36
CA ASN A 13 13.25 7.19 -6.15
C ASN A 13 13.04 5.79 -5.54
N ILE A 14 14.09 5.19 -4.99
CA ILE A 14 13.98 3.91 -4.27
C ILE A 14 13.10 4.06 -3.03
N LEU A 15 13.30 5.14 -2.26
CA LEU A 15 12.47 5.44 -1.09
C LEU A 15 11.00 5.69 -1.49
N LEU A 16 10.75 6.40 -2.59
CA LEU A 16 9.40 6.58 -3.12
C LEU A 16 8.75 5.24 -3.47
N GLY A 17 9.48 4.36 -4.17
CA GLY A 17 8.99 3.03 -4.51
C GLY A 17 8.69 2.19 -3.27
N LEU A 18 9.56 2.24 -2.26
CA LEU A 18 9.36 1.55 -0.98
C LEU A 18 8.14 2.09 -0.24
N PHE A 19 7.95 3.41 -0.23
CA PHE A 19 6.81 4.08 0.41
C PHE A 19 5.48 3.67 -0.25
N VAL A 20 5.38 3.85 -1.57
CA VAL A 20 4.18 3.52 -2.33
C VAL A 20 3.86 2.03 -2.26
N GLY A 21 4.88 1.18 -2.45
CA GLY A 21 4.72 -0.28 -2.37
C GLY A 21 4.27 -0.74 -0.99
N SER A 22 4.86 -0.19 0.08
CA SER A 22 4.45 -0.50 1.46
C SER A 22 3.03 -0.01 1.74
N LEU A 23 2.64 1.16 1.23
CA LEU A 23 1.30 1.69 1.43
C LEU A 23 0.24 0.84 0.73
N ILE A 24 0.50 0.40 -0.51
CA ILE A 24 -0.39 -0.52 -1.23
C ILE A 24 -0.47 -1.86 -0.50
N ALA A 25 0.67 -2.44 -0.13
CA ALA A 25 0.71 -3.72 0.57
C ALA A 25 -0.03 -3.66 1.92
N ALA A 26 0.08 -2.54 2.66
CA ALA A 26 -0.61 -2.33 3.92
C ALA A 26 -2.13 -2.35 3.74
N ASN A 27 -2.63 -1.76 2.64
CA ASN A 27 -4.06 -1.80 2.31
C ASN A 27 -4.53 -3.18 1.87
N LEU A 28 -3.69 -3.95 1.17
CA LEU A 28 -4.04 -5.30 0.71
C LEU A 28 -4.14 -6.30 1.87
N ILE A 29 -3.18 -6.27 2.81
CA ILE A 29 -3.14 -7.20 3.96
C ILE A 29 -3.87 -6.66 5.19
N GLY A 30 -4.28 -5.38 5.15
CA GLY A 30 -4.81 -4.65 6.31
C GLY A 30 -6.12 -5.21 6.86
N LEU A 31 -6.89 -5.92 6.04
CA LEU A 31 -8.13 -6.58 6.46
C LEU A 31 -7.89 -7.76 7.43
N LYS A 32 -6.69 -8.35 7.41
CA LYS A 32 -6.39 -9.47 8.29
C LYS A 32 -6.02 -8.94 9.67
N ILE A 33 -6.84 -9.26 10.67
CA ILE A 33 -6.47 -9.11 12.08
C ILE A 33 -5.71 -10.35 12.52
N ALA A 34 -4.52 -10.16 13.08
CA ALA A 34 -3.68 -11.22 13.62
C ALA A 34 -3.50 -11.04 15.14
N SER A 35 -3.38 -12.16 15.84
CA SER A 35 -2.96 -12.17 17.23
C SER A 35 -1.44 -12.11 17.33
N PHE A 36 -0.94 -11.15 18.10
CA PHE A 36 0.48 -10.97 18.44
C PHE A 36 0.76 -11.49 19.85
N GLY A 37 -0.07 -12.43 20.33
CA GLY A 37 0.00 -13.01 21.67
C GLY A 37 -0.73 -12.17 22.72
N ILE A 38 -0.29 -10.92 22.94
CA ILE A 38 -0.84 -10.04 23.98
C ILE A 38 -1.86 -9.00 23.46
N PHE A 39 -1.95 -8.84 22.14
CA PHE A 39 -2.93 -7.95 21.50
C PHE A 39 -3.28 -8.48 20.10
N GLU A 40 -4.39 -7.97 19.57
CA GLU A 40 -4.83 -8.23 18.20
C GLU A 40 -4.75 -6.94 17.40
N ALA A 41 -4.17 -7.02 16.20
CA ALA A 41 -4.04 -5.86 15.32
C ALA A 41 -4.08 -6.27 13.85
N SER A 42 -4.37 -5.30 12.99
CA SER A 42 -4.23 -5.47 11.55
C SER A 42 -2.80 -5.84 11.19
N VAL A 43 -2.61 -6.84 10.34
CA VAL A 43 -1.29 -7.21 9.80
C VAL A 43 -0.66 -6.06 9.01
N GLY A 44 -1.47 -5.12 8.50
CA GLY A 44 -0.99 -3.91 7.84
C GLY A 44 -0.10 -3.02 8.72
N ILE A 45 -0.22 -3.12 10.05
CA ILE A 45 0.62 -2.37 11.00
C ILE A 45 2.12 -2.65 10.82
N LEU A 46 2.49 -3.83 10.31
CA LEU A 46 3.88 -4.22 10.09
C LEU A 46 4.61 -3.31 9.10
N LEU A 47 3.87 -2.62 8.23
CA LEU A 47 4.43 -1.72 7.22
C LEU A 47 4.47 -0.26 7.69
N PHE A 48 3.83 0.09 8.81
CA PHE A 48 3.83 1.45 9.35
C PHE A 48 5.23 1.93 9.73
N PRO A 49 6.10 1.12 10.37
CA PRO A 49 7.49 1.52 10.61
C PRO A 49 8.23 1.91 9.33
N ILE A 50 7.98 1.22 8.21
CA ILE A 50 8.60 1.55 6.92
C ILE A 50 8.04 2.88 6.39
N LEU A 51 6.72 3.06 6.44
CA LEU A 51 6.07 4.29 5.98
C LEU A 51 6.60 5.52 6.74
N PHE A 52 6.63 5.46 8.08
CA PHE A 52 7.13 6.56 8.91
C PHE A 52 8.63 6.80 8.71
N LEU A 53 9.43 5.73 8.66
CA LEU A 53 10.87 5.88 8.44
C LEU A 53 11.17 6.58 7.10
N VAL A 54 10.46 6.21 6.03
CA VAL A 54 10.66 6.86 4.74
C VAL A 54 10.21 8.32 4.78
N THR A 55 9.05 8.63 5.37
CA THR A 55 8.59 10.02 5.46
C THR A 55 9.52 10.89 6.27
N ASP A 56 10.04 10.38 7.39
CA ASP A 56 10.95 11.10 8.27
C ASP A 56 12.28 11.41 7.56
N ILE A 57 12.87 10.41 6.88
CA ILE A 57 14.10 10.60 6.10
C ILE A 57 13.90 11.63 4.99
N ILE A 58 12.79 11.55 4.25
CA ILE A 58 12.52 12.48 3.15
C ILE A 58 12.25 13.89 3.67
N GLU A 59 11.55 14.03 4.79
CA GLU A 59 11.28 15.33 5.40
C GLU A 59 12.56 15.98 5.94
N GLU A 60 13.42 15.22 6.61
CA GLU A 60 14.69 15.74 7.15
C GLU A 60 15.65 16.18 6.03
N VAL A 61 15.72 15.40 4.96
CA VAL A 61 16.71 15.61 3.90
C VAL A 61 16.24 16.57 2.80
N HIS A 62 14.97 16.45 2.39
CA HIS A 62 14.41 17.21 1.25
C HIS A 62 13.34 18.22 1.68
N GLY A 63 12.98 18.24 2.96
CA GLY A 63 11.96 19.13 3.50
C GLY A 63 10.54 18.66 3.22
N LYS A 64 9.61 19.26 3.97
CA LYS A 64 8.18 18.95 3.97
C LYS A 64 7.53 18.98 2.57
N LYS A 65 7.97 19.87 1.68
CA LYS A 65 7.41 19.97 0.31
C LYS A 65 7.60 18.66 -0.46
N LYS A 66 8.77 18.01 -0.32
CA LYS A 66 9.04 16.75 -1.03
C LYS A 66 8.28 15.59 -0.42
N THR A 67 8.13 15.57 0.90
CA THR A 67 7.27 14.59 1.60
C THR A 67 5.81 14.69 1.14
N GLN A 68 5.30 15.91 0.94
CA GLN A 68 3.96 16.11 0.39
C GLN A 68 3.81 15.53 -1.03
N GLU A 69 4.83 15.68 -1.89
CA GLU A 69 4.82 15.03 -3.20
C GLU A 69 4.74 13.50 -3.10
N PHE A 70 5.48 12.87 -2.17
CA PHE A 70 5.40 11.42 -1.93
C PHE A 70 3.99 10.99 -1.54
N VAL A 71 3.37 11.72 -0.61
CA VAL A 71 2.01 11.43 -0.15
C VAL A 71 1.00 11.58 -1.28
N ILE A 72 1.09 12.63 -2.10
CA ILE A 72 0.20 12.85 -3.25
C ILE A 72 0.37 11.72 -4.28
N ILE A 73 1.61 11.35 -4.61
CA ILE A 73 1.88 10.25 -5.56
C ILE A 73 1.28 8.93 -5.04
N ALA A 74 1.48 8.64 -3.76
CA ALA A 74 0.95 7.42 -3.16
C ALA A 74 -0.57 7.41 -3.11
N PHE A 75 -1.19 8.55 -2.77
CA PHE A 75 -2.65 8.72 -2.78
C PHE A 75 -3.24 8.51 -4.19
N ILE A 76 -2.69 9.15 -5.22
CA ILE A 76 -3.15 8.95 -6.61
C ILE A 76 -3.01 7.49 -7.01
N THR A 77 -1.90 6.85 -6.64
CA THR A 77 -1.68 5.43 -6.93
C THR A 77 -2.72 4.55 -6.25
N LEU A 78 -3.07 4.83 -4.99
CA LEU A 78 -4.13 4.12 -4.28
C LEU A 78 -5.50 4.28 -4.95
N VAL A 79 -5.84 5.48 -5.43
CA VAL A 79 -7.08 5.73 -6.17
C VAL A 79 -7.12 4.88 -7.45
N VAL A 80 -6.01 4.79 -8.19
CA VAL A 80 -5.93 3.94 -9.39
C VAL A 80 -6.13 2.46 -9.03
N VAL A 81 -5.47 1.98 -7.97
CA VAL A 81 -5.63 0.60 -7.47
C VAL A 81 -7.09 0.34 -7.07
N LEU A 82 -7.74 1.27 -6.39
CA LEU A 82 -9.15 1.16 -6.00
C LEU A 82 -10.07 1.05 -7.22
N ILE A 83 -9.88 1.88 -8.24
CA ILE A 83 -10.69 1.83 -9.47
C ILE A 83 -10.57 0.46 -10.14
N ILE A 84 -9.34 -0.05 -10.26
CA ILE A 84 -9.10 -1.38 -10.84
C ILE A 84 -9.76 -2.47 -9.99
N LEU A 85 -9.68 -2.36 -8.66
CA LEU A 85 -10.30 -3.32 -7.75
C LEU A 85 -11.83 -3.34 -7.89
N VAL A 86 -12.47 -2.17 -8.00
CA VAL A 86 -13.91 -2.04 -8.24
C VAL A 86 -14.31 -2.74 -9.54
N ILE A 87 -13.56 -2.50 -10.62
CA ILE A 87 -13.79 -3.18 -11.90
C ILE A 87 -13.66 -4.70 -11.74
N ALA A 88 -12.62 -5.16 -11.03
CA ALA A 88 -12.38 -6.59 -10.82
C ALA A 88 -13.51 -7.27 -10.04
N VAL A 89 -14.07 -6.62 -9.02
CA VAL A 89 -15.19 -7.15 -8.22
C VAL A 89 -16.49 -7.20 -9.03
N LEU A 90 -16.74 -6.22 -9.91
CA LEU A 90 -17.97 -6.16 -10.72
C LEU A 90 -17.99 -7.13 -11.90
N LEU A 91 -16.83 -7.62 -12.35
CA LEU A 91 -16.75 -8.56 -13.45
C LEU A 91 -17.32 -9.94 -13.04
N PRO A 92 -18.06 -10.62 -13.95
CA PRO A 92 -18.61 -11.93 -13.67
C PRO A 92 -17.48 -12.96 -13.53
N THR A 93 -17.60 -13.83 -12.54
CA THR A 93 -16.63 -14.91 -12.30
C THR A 93 -16.74 -15.98 -13.39
N ALA A 94 -15.62 -16.29 -14.05
CA ALA A 94 -15.55 -17.37 -15.02
C ALA A 94 -15.54 -18.75 -14.36
N SER A 95 -16.02 -19.79 -15.06
CA SER A 95 -16.08 -21.17 -14.56
C SER A 95 -14.72 -21.79 -14.20
N ARG A 96 -13.62 -21.23 -14.74
CA ARG A 96 -12.23 -21.64 -14.43
C ARG A 96 -11.62 -20.88 -13.25
N SER A 97 -12.36 -19.95 -12.64
CA SER A 97 -11.84 -19.17 -11.51
C SER A 97 -11.56 -20.09 -10.31
N PHE A 98 -10.47 -19.81 -9.61
CA PHE A 98 -10.11 -20.52 -8.38
C PHE A 98 -10.95 -20.08 -7.16
N VAL A 99 -11.62 -18.93 -7.27
CA VAL A 99 -12.44 -18.32 -6.22
C VAL A 99 -13.78 -17.94 -6.82
N ASP A 100 -14.87 -18.24 -6.11
CA ASP A 100 -16.22 -17.88 -6.53
C ASP A 100 -16.48 -16.37 -6.34
N HIS A 101 -17.57 -15.88 -6.95
CA HIS A 101 -17.90 -14.45 -6.96
C HIS A 101 -18.20 -13.91 -5.56
N GLU A 102 -18.88 -14.68 -4.73
CA GLU A 102 -19.30 -14.25 -3.39
C GLU A 102 -18.10 -14.15 -2.46
N THR A 103 -17.22 -15.15 -2.46
CA THR A 103 -15.97 -15.14 -1.70
C THR A 103 -15.07 -13.99 -2.13
N TYR A 104 -14.87 -13.79 -3.45
CA TYR A 104 -14.06 -12.69 -3.95
C TYR A 104 -14.62 -11.32 -3.54
N THR A 105 -15.93 -11.14 -3.66
CA THR A 105 -16.62 -9.90 -3.27
C THR A 105 -16.60 -9.68 -1.75
N SER A 106 -16.66 -10.72 -0.93
CA SER A 106 -16.59 -10.59 0.53
C SER A 106 -15.25 -10.00 1.00
N ILE A 107 -14.15 -10.41 0.35
CA ILE A 107 -12.78 -9.97 0.67
C ILE A 107 -12.54 -8.58 0.09
N PHE A 108 -12.71 -8.42 -1.22
CA PHE A 108 -12.30 -7.21 -1.94
C PHE A 108 -13.39 -6.14 -2.03
N GLY A 109 -14.67 -6.52 -1.90
CA GLY A 109 -15.78 -5.57 -1.81
C GLY A 109 -15.77 -4.81 -0.48
N THR A 110 -15.27 -5.41 0.59
CA THR A 110 -15.07 -4.72 1.88
C THR A 110 -13.92 -3.70 1.80
N THR A 111 -12.88 -3.97 0.99
CA THR A 111 -11.79 -3.02 0.75
C THR A 111 -12.30 -1.67 0.23
N ILE A 112 -13.37 -1.67 -0.59
CA ILE A 112 -14.00 -0.44 -1.10
C ILE A 112 -14.49 0.46 0.05
N ARG A 113 -14.94 -0.10 1.19
CA ARG A 113 -15.39 0.67 2.36
C ARG A 113 -14.26 1.21 3.22
N ILE A 114 -13.03 0.69 3.09
CA ILE A 114 -11.87 1.14 3.88
C ILE A 114 -11.20 2.36 3.23
N PHE A 115 -11.38 2.53 1.93
CA PHE A 115 -10.80 3.64 1.15
C PHE A 115 -11.68 4.91 1.11
N ILE A 116 -12.95 4.84 1.51
CA ILE A 116 -13.92 5.96 1.52
C ILE A 116 -14.25 6.29 2.98
#